data_AF-A0A497Q0S3-F1
#
_entry.id   AF-A0A497Q0S3-F1
#
_cell.length_a   1.000
_cell.length_b   1.000
_cell.length_c   1.000
_cell.angle_alpha   90.00
_cell.angle_beta   90.00
_cell.angle_gamma   90.00
#
_symmetry.space_group_name_H-M   'P 1'
#
loop_
_entity.id
_entity.type
_entity.pdbx_description
1 polymer ?
#
loop_
_entity_poly.entity_id
_entity_poly.type
_entity_poly.pdbx_seq_one_letter_code
_entity_poly.pdbx_strand_id
1 'polypeptide(L)'
;MEIGINLIDTAEMYGSGKSEEIIGNLISEYREDIVIASKVHPYHLTYRSVKKAFQGSINRLKTDYIDFYYVHWPNPIIPMH
;
A
#
# COMPACT_ATOMS: atom_id res chain seq x y z
N MET A 1 -10.28 -4.97 15.06
CA MET A 1 -11.50 -5.06 14.23
C MET A 1 -12.79 -5.20 15.05
N GLU A 2 -12.72 -5.40 16.36
CA GLU A 2 -13.87 -5.71 17.23
C GLU A 2 -15.01 -4.68 17.22
N ILE A 3 -14.74 -3.45 16.79
CA ILE A 3 -15.74 -2.36 16.67
C ILE A 3 -16.24 -2.13 15.23
N GLY A 4 -15.93 -3.03 14.30
CA GLY A 4 -16.42 -2.98 12.90
C GLY A 4 -15.62 -2.09 11.94
N ILE A 5 -14.51 -1.48 12.38
CA ILE A 5 -13.57 -0.78 11.49
C ILE A 5 -12.55 -1.80 10.97
N ASN A 6 -12.56 -2.04 9.67
CA ASN A 6 -11.68 -2.99 9.01
C ASN A 6 -10.94 -2.42 7.77
N LEU A 7 -11.18 -1.16 7.39
CA LEU A 7 -10.39 -0.46 6.39
C LEU A 7 -9.12 0.12 7.04
N ILE A 8 -7.96 -0.27 6.53
CA ILE A 8 -6.66 0.27 6.91
C ILE A 8 -6.08 1.02 5.72
N ASP A 9 -5.89 2.32 5.89
CA ASP A 9 -5.28 3.20 4.89
C ASP A 9 -3.80 3.47 5.23
N THR A 10 -2.90 3.19 4.29
CA THR A 10 -1.46 3.41 4.41
C THR A 10 -0.85 3.89 3.10
N ALA A 11 0.47 4.01 3.03
CA ALA A 11 1.22 4.32 1.82
C ALA A 11 2.69 3.93 1.99
N GLU A 12 3.39 3.64 0.89
CA GLU A 12 4.85 3.40 0.94
C GLU A 12 5.64 4.60 1.49
N MET A 13 5.05 5.79 1.41
CA MET A 13 5.66 7.04 1.88
C MET A 13 5.54 7.23 3.40
N TYR A 14 4.55 6.61 4.05
CA TYR A 14 4.26 6.86 5.47
C TYR A 14 5.37 6.28 6.34
N GLY A 15 6.18 7.17 6.90
CA GLY A 15 7.39 6.79 7.64
C GLY A 15 8.37 5.98 6.77
N SER A 16 8.45 6.28 5.47
CA SER A 16 9.31 5.56 4.51
C SER A 16 9.07 4.04 4.51
N GLY A 17 7.80 3.63 4.58
CA GLY A 17 7.37 2.23 4.62
C GLY A 17 7.16 1.69 6.03
N LYS A 18 7.51 2.43 7.09
CA LYS A 18 7.36 1.95 8.46
C LYS A 18 5.90 1.67 8.84
N SER A 19 4.97 2.46 8.31
CA SER A 19 3.54 2.23 8.53
C SER A 19 3.11 0.84 8.00
N GLU A 20 3.51 0.51 6.77
CA GLU A 20 3.22 -0.79 6.16
C GLU A 20 3.85 -1.96 6.94
N GLU A 21 5.07 -1.81 7.44
CA GLU A 21 5.71 -2.82 8.29
C GLU A 21 4.96 -3.07 9.60
N ILE A 22 4.54 -1.99 10.27
CA ILE A 22 3.77 -2.09 11.53
C ILE A 22 2.44 -2.78 11.26
N ILE A 23 1.73 -2.35 10.23
CA ILE A 23 0.46 -2.95 9.82
C ILE A 23 0.67 -4.44 9.52
N GLY A 24 1.64 -4.78 8.66
CA GLY A 24 1.93 -6.16 8.27
C GLY A 24 2.22 -7.10 9.44
N ASN A 25 2.82 -6.61 10.52
CA ASN A 25 3.05 -7.39 11.75
C ASN A 25 1.79 -7.62 12.59
N LEU A 26 0.74 -6.81 12.40
CA LEU A 26 -0.48 -6.84 13.21
C LEU A 26 -1.64 -7.58 12.53
N ILE A 27 -1.59 -7.75 11.21
CA ILE A 27 -2.76 -8.16 10.42
C ILE A 27 -2.75 -9.59 9.90
N SER A 28 -1.65 -10.34 10.04
CA SER A 28 -1.50 -11.63 9.36
C SER A 28 -2.60 -12.63 9.67
N GLU A 29 -3.09 -12.65 10.91
CA GLU A 29 -4.17 -13.56 11.35
C GLU A 29 -5.57 -13.10 10.92
N TYR A 30 -5.72 -11.85 10.50
CA TYR A 30 -6.99 -11.21 10.17
C TYR A 30 -7.06 -10.76 8.72
N ARG A 31 -6.14 -11.25 7.87
CA ARG A 31 -5.93 -10.67 6.53
C ARG A 31 -7.22 -10.66 5.69
N GLU A 32 -8.01 -11.73 5.76
CA GLU A 32 -9.25 -11.87 5.00
C GLU A 32 -10.41 -11.00 5.55
N ASP A 33 -10.31 -10.53 6.79
CA ASP A 33 -11.33 -9.71 7.44
C ASP A 33 -11.07 -8.20 7.28
N ILE A 34 -9.88 -7.82 6.80
CA ILE A 34 -9.46 -6.43 6.60
C ILE A 34 -9.42 -6.04 5.13
N VAL A 35 -9.68 -4.76 4.90
CA VAL A 35 -9.50 -4.11 3.60
C VAL A 35 -8.27 -3.23 3.70
N ILE A 36 -7.25 -3.48 2.87
CA ILE A 36 -6.03 -2.69 2.83
C ILE A 36 -6.05 -1.74 1.65
N ALA A 37 -5.91 -0.44 1.94
CA ALA A 37 -5.61 0.58 0.96
C ALA A 37 -4.15 1.03 1.12
N SER A 38 -3.35 0.93 0.05
CA SER A 38 -2.01 1.55 -0.01
C SER A 38 -1.88 2.44 -1.24
N LYS A 39 -0.80 3.22 -1.30
CA LYS A 39 -0.59 4.26 -2.30
C LYS A 39 0.84 4.20 -2.84
N VAL A 40 0.96 4.29 -4.16
CA VAL A 40 2.25 4.45 -4.84
C VAL A 40 2.70 5.91 -4.82
N HIS A 41 3.97 6.14 -4.53
CA HIS A 41 4.60 7.45 -4.54
C HIS A 41 4.54 8.05 -5.95
N PRO A 42 4.28 9.37 -6.09
CA PRO A 42 4.21 10.04 -7.39
C PRO A 42 5.47 9.94 -8.26
N TYR A 43 6.65 9.64 -7.69
CA TYR A 43 7.88 9.43 -8.47
C TYR A 43 8.04 7.99 -8.95
N HIS A 44 7.16 7.09 -8.50
CA HIS A 44 7.15 5.69 -8.88
C HIS A 44 6.07 5.36 -9.91
N LEU A 45 5.52 6.34 -10.64
CA LEU A 45 4.39 6.14 -11.57
C LEU A 45 4.75 5.60 -12.97
N THR A 46 6.02 5.26 -13.23
CA THR A 46 6.36 4.53 -14.46
C THR A 46 5.95 3.06 -14.34
N TYR A 47 5.66 2.36 -15.44
CA TYR A 47 5.29 0.94 -15.43
C TYR A 47 6.20 0.05 -14.55
N ARG A 48 7.53 0.20 -14.71
CA ARG A 48 8.50 -0.58 -13.93
C ARG A 48 8.55 -0.15 -12.47
N SER A 49 8.47 1.15 -12.21
CA SER A 49 8.52 1.69 -10.86
C SER A 49 7.27 1.34 -10.05
N VAL A 50 6.08 1.36 -10.64
CA VAL A 50 4.82 0.98 -9.97
C VAL A 50 4.89 -0.48 -9.55
N LYS A 51 5.33 -1.38 -10.45
CA LYS A 51 5.50 -2.80 -10.12
C LYS A 51 6.49 -3.02 -8.98
N LYS A 52 7.61 -2.29 -8.98
CA LYS A 52 8.61 -2.35 -7.91
C LYS A 52 8.07 -1.81 -6.58
N ALA A 53 7.37 -0.69 -6.61
CA ALA A 53 6.75 -0.07 -5.44
C ALA A 53 5.69 -0.99 -4.84
N PHE A 54 4.81 -1.55 -5.67
CA PHE A 54 3.79 -2.52 -5.27
C PHE A 54 4.43 -3.73 -4.60
N GLN A 55 5.47 -4.32 -5.21
CA GLN A 55 6.20 -5.44 -4.62
C GLN A 55 6.79 -5.06 -3.25
N GLY A 56 7.33 -3.86 -3.12
CA GLY A 56 7.82 -3.35 -1.83
C GLY A 56 6.73 -3.24 -0.78
N SER A 57 5.55 -2.73 -1.15
CA SER A 57 4.40 -2.61 -0.26
C SER A 57 3.90 -3.98 0.21
N ILE A 58 3.70 -4.95 -0.69
CA ILE A 58 3.22 -6.29 -0.29
C ILE A 58 4.23 -7.03 0.59
N ASN A 59 5.53 -6.85 0.35
CA ASN A 59 6.58 -7.40 1.20
C ASN A 59 6.56 -6.81 2.62
N ARG A 60 6.36 -5.49 2.76
CA ARG A 60 6.27 -4.82 4.07
C ARG A 60 4.98 -5.18 4.80
N LEU A 61 3.87 -5.25 4.06
CA LEU A 61 2.54 -5.63 4.58
C LEU A 61 2.43 -7.14 4.86
N LYS A 62 3.40 -7.95 4.43
CA LYS A 62 3.42 -9.42 4.62
C LYS A 62 2.14 -10.10 4.14
N THR A 63 1.70 -9.72 2.95
CA THR A 63 0.49 -10.25 2.30
C THR A 63 0.74 -10.41 0.80
N ASP A 64 -0.08 -11.19 0.13
CA ASP A 64 0.03 -11.43 -1.31
C ASP A 64 -0.78 -10.43 -2.15
N TYR A 65 -1.65 -9.63 -1.52
CA TYR A 65 -2.54 -8.70 -2.22
C TYR A 65 -2.86 -7.43 -1.41
N ILE A 66 -3.23 -6.37 -2.12
CA ILE A 66 -3.76 -5.10 -1.57
C ILE A 66 -5.11 -4.87 -2.23
N ASP A 67 -6.14 -4.61 -1.42
CA ASP A 67 -7.52 -4.48 -1.90
C ASP A 67 -7.71 -3.23 -2.77
N PHE A 68 -7.08 -2.11 -2.37
CA PHE A 68 -7.06 -0.88 -3.13
C PHE A 68 -5.64 -0.31 -3.23
N TYR A 69 -5.16 -0.10 -4.46
CA TYR A 69 -3.86 0.52 -4.70
C TYR A 69 -4.02 1.83 -5.48
N TYR A 70 -3.78 2.95 -4.80
CA TYR A 70 -4.01 4.27 -5.34
C TYR A 70 -2.74 4.94 -5.84
N VAL A 71 -2.88 5.85 -6.81
CA VAL A 71 -1.90 6.92 -7.02
C VAL A 71 -2.03 7.90 -5.87
N HIS A 72 -0.95 8.15 -5.09
CA HIS A 72 -1.03 9.03 -3.91
C HIS A 72 -1.43 10.46 -4.30
N TRP A 73 -0.83 10.96 -5.40
CA TRP A 73 -1.30 12.11 -6.18
C TRP A 73 -0.64 12.09 -7.57
N PRO A 74 -1.22 12.75 -8.58
CA PRO A 74 -0.64 12.80 -9.93
C PRO A 74 0.74 13.46 -9.95
N ASN A 75 1.61 13.00 -10.85
CA ASN A 75 2.88 13.66 -11.14
C ASN A 75 2.87 14.19 -12.58
N PRO A 76 2.90 15.51 -12.80
CA PRO A 76 2.79 16.09 -14.15
C PRO A 76 3.97 15.74 -15.08
N ILE A 77 5.09 15.26 -14.53
CA ILE A 77 6.28 14.87 -15.30
C ILE A 77 6.18 13.42 -15.80
N ILE A 78 5.33 12.59 -15.18
CA ILE A 78 5.12 11.20 -15.59
C ILE A 78 3.74 11.09 -16.25
N PRO A 79 3.67 10.90 -17.58
CA PRO A 79 2.39 10.85 -18.29
C PRO A 79 1.50 9.71 -17.80
N MET A 80 0.23 10.01 -17.53
CA MET A 80 -0.83 9.02 -17.33
C MET A 80 -1.44 8.76 -18.71
N HIS A 81 -1.11 7.62 -19.31
CA HIS A 81 -1.51 7.23 -20.66
C HIS A 81 -2.35 5.96 -20.62
#